data_AF-W4UWD7-F1
#
_entry.id   AF-W4UWD7-F1
#
_cell.length_a   1.000
_cell.length_b   1.000
_cell.length_c   1.000
_cell.angle_alpha   90.00
_cell.angle_beta   90.00
_cell.angle_gamma   90.00
#
_symmetry.space_group_name_H-M   'P 1'
#
loop_
_entity.id
_entity.type
_entity.pdbx_description
1 polymer ?
#
loop_
_entity_poly.entity_id
_entity_poly.type
_entity_poly.pdbx_seq_one_letter_code
_entity_poly.pdbx_strand_id
1 'polypeptide(L)'
;MKILHTTIQKYAIYFCGIGCLMPIPLTAQFKQQGDVIESVSQHDPSQKKQRTLQYRPEGDAFVSVNGKNRFTRALYGGHTPFRLETSDVPVFAIYDNGMQGNISFSLQLADGTILPFDQVAHCEARYQGGKRSYLLTDCLGKGRSTDGSSCIV
;
A
#
# COMPACT_ATOMS: atom_id res chain seq x y z
N MET A 1 -6.81 44.31 4.51
CA MET A 1 -7.63 43.92 3.33
C MET A 1 -8.05 42.47 3.51
N LYS A 2 -9.36 42.28 3.76
CA LYS A 2 -10.22 41.09 3.71
C LYS A 2 -9.58 39.69 3.89
N ILE A 3 -9.86 39.13 5.06
CA ILE A 3 -10.07 37.69 5.30
C ILE A 3 -11.16 37.22 4.32
N LEU A 4 -10.86 36.24 3.48
CA LEU A 4 -11.85 35.53 2.68
C LEU A 4 -11.87 34.07 3.12
N HIS A 5 -12.80 33.82 4.03
CA HIS A 5 -13.34 32.52 4.35
C HIS A 5 -14.36 32.12 3.27
N THR A 6 -14.71 30.83 3.23
CA THR A 6 -15.86 30.20 2.53
C THR A 6 -15.55 29.79 1.08
N THR A 7 -15.69 28.51 0.68
CA THR A 7 -16.97 27.78 0.69
C THR A 7 -16.74 26.27 0.54
N ILE A 8 -17.13 25.48 1.55
CA ILE A 8 -17.37 24.04 1.41
C ILE A 8 -18.80 23.88 0.91
N GLN A 9 -18.97 23.27 -0.26
CA GLN A 9 -20.27 23.00 -0.87
C GLN A 9 -21.09 22.06 0.03
N LYS A 10 -22.22 22.57 0.53
CA LYS A 10 -23.23 21.78 1.25
C LYS A 10 -24.23 21.26 0.23
N TYR A 11 -24.24 19.94 0.03
CA TYR A 11 -25.21 19.25 -0.78
C TYR A 11 -26.62 19.43 -0.20
N ALA A 12 -27.54 19.85 -1.05
CA ALA A 12 -28.94 20.10 -0.74
C ALA A 12 -29.68 18.79 -0.45
N ILE A 13 -30.34 18.71 0.70
CA ILE A 13 -31.28 17.64 1.04
C ILE A 13 -32.68 18.18 0.75
N TYR A 14 -33.38 17.55 -0.20
CA TYR A 14 -34.74 17.90 -0.60
C TYR A 14 -35.73 17.49 0.50
N PHE A 15 -36.46 18.46 1.03
CA PHE A 15 -37.51 18.28 2.03
C PHE A 15 -38.83 17.98 1.31
N CYS A 16 -39.43 16.82 1.57
CA CYS A 16 -40.80 16.52 1.15
C CYS A 16 -41.60 16.07 2.36
N GLY A 17 -42.55 16.93 2.78
CA GLY A 17 -43.88 16.51 3.22
C GLY A 17 -44.06 15.84 4.59
N ILE A 18 -44.38 16.67 5.58
CA ILE A 18 -45.48 16.49 6.56
C ILE A 18 -45.41 15.29 7.54
N GLY A 19 -45.17 15.64 8.81
CA GLY A 19 -46.06 15.25 9.92
C GLY A 19 -45.66 14.05 10.79
N CYS A 20 -44.95 14.29 11.89
CA CYS A 20 -45.28 13.84 13.25
C CYS A 20 -44.19 14.32 14.23
N LEU A 21 -44.52 15.18 15.19
CA LEU A 21 -43.61 15.56 16.28
C LEU A 21 -43.63 14.46 17.34
N MET A 22 -42.52 13.77 17.53
CA MET A 22 -42.25 12.95 18.71
C MET A 22 -40.83 13.27 19.23
N PRO A 23 -40.64 13.58 20.52
CA PRO A 23 -39.30 13.75 21.08
C PRO A 23 -38.65 12.38 21.27
N ILE A 24 -37.61 12.09 20.49
CA ILE A 24 -36.74 10.92 20.71
C ILE A 24 -35.70 11.33 21.77
N PRO A 25 -35.56 10.60 22.90
CA PRO A 25 -34.52 10.89 23.88
C PRO A 25 -33.13 10.58 23.28
N LEU A 26 -32.33 11.62 23.07
CA LEU A 26 -30.92 11.51 22.65
C LEU A 26 -30.07 11.03 23.84
N THR A 27 -30.05 9.73 24.08
CA THR A 27 -28.97 9.14 24.89
C THR A 27 -27.78 8.88 23.96
N ALA A 28 -26.93 9.89 23.82
CA ALA A 28 -25.63 9.73 23.17
C ALA A 28 -24.73 8.85 24.06
N GLN A 29 -24.72 7.54 23.83
CA GLN A 29 -23.71 6.65 24.40
C GLN A 29 -22.41 6.89 23.64
N PHE A 30 -21.49 7.64 24.24
CA PHE A 30 -20.13 7.77 23.73
C PHE A 30 -19.42 6.42 23.89
N LYS A 31 -19.43 5.60 22.84
CA LYS A 31 -18.64 4.36 22.83
C LYS A 31 -17.20 4.76 22.54
N GLN A 32 -16.35 4.79 23.57
CA GLN A 32 -14.91 4.81 23.37
C GLN A 32 -14.54 3.52 22.62
N GLN A 33 -14.39 3.64 21.30
CA GLN A 33 -13.83 2.59 20.45
C GLN A 33 -12.32 2.55 20.74
N GLY A 34 -11.95 1.92 21.86
CA GLY A 34 -10.58 1.48 22.05
C GLY A 34 -10.25 0.52 20.91
N ASP A 35 -9.20 0.82 20.17
CA ASP A 35 -8.70 -0.05 19.10
C ASP A 35 -8.06 -1.27 19.77
N VAL A 36 -8.90 -2.25 20.11
CA VAL A 36 -8.43 -3.57 20.53
C VAL A 36 -7.78 -4.15 19.29
N ILE A 37 -6.45 -4.08 19.23
CA ILE A 37 -5.69 -4.92 18.30
C ILE A 37 -5.85 -6.35 18.82
N GLU A 38 -6.96 -6.96 18.46
CA GLU A 38 -7.21 -8.36 18.71
C GLU A 38 -6.21 -9.12 17.82
N SER A 39 -5.13 -9.61 18.41
CA SER A 39 -4.25 -10.56 17.74
C SER A 39 -4.95 -11.92 17.67
N VAL A 40 -6.07 -11.99 16.95
CA VAL A 40 -6.73 -13.26 16.66
C VAL A 40 -5.84 -13.99 15.67
N SER A 41 -5.15 -15.01 16.15
CA SER A 41 -4.60 -16.05 15.30
C SER A 41 -5.79 -16.70 14.57
N GLN A 42 -6.00 -16.34 13.30
CA GLN A 42 -6.99 -16.97 12.39
C GLN A 42 -6.60 -18.42 12.01
N HIS A 43 -5.89 -19.12 12.88
CA HIS A 43 -5.54 -20.51 12.70
C HIS A 43 -6.67 -21.37 13.25
N ASP A 44 -7.67 -21.67 12.42
CA ASP A 44 -8.56 -22.79 12.66
C ASP A 44 -7.80 -24.09 12.34
N PRO A 45 -7.45 -24.91 13.35
CA PRO A 45 -6.70 -26.15 13.15
C PRO A 45 -7.48 -27.20 12.34
N SER A 46 -8.81 -27.04 12.22
CA SER A 46 -9.66 -27.92 11.41
C SER A 46 -9.63 -27.57 9.91
N GLN A 47 -9.30 -26.32 9.56
CA GLN A 47 -9.08 -25.90 8.18
C GLN A 47 -7.63 -26.12 7.74
N LYS A 48 -7.30 -27.36 7.36
CA LYS A 48 -6.05 -27.69 6.66
C LYS A 48 -6.07 -27.19 5.20
N LYS A 49 -6.21 -25.88 4.97
CA LYS A 49 -5.94 -25.29 3.65
C LYS A 49 -4.43 -25.17 3.48
N GLN A 50 -3.88 -25.83 2.46
CA GLN A 50 -2.46 -25.69 2.11
C GLN A 50 -2.17 -24.21 1.82
N ARG A 51 -1.30 -23.60 2.63
CA ARG A 51 -0.84 -22.22 2.42
C ARG A 51 0.44 -22.26 1.60
N THR A 52 0.49 -21.48 0.52
CA THR A 52 1.72 -21.28 -0.25
C THR A 52 2.64 -20.34 0.52
N LEU A 53 3.90 -20.74 0.72
CA LEU A 53 4.93 -19.86 1.28
C LEU A 53 5.22 -18.74 0.27
N GLN A 54 4.96 -17.50 0.68
CA GLN A 54 5.18 -16.32 -0.16
C GLN A 54 6.63 -15.84 -0.11
N TYR A 55 7.31 -16.07 1.02
CA TYR A 55 8.69 -15.67 1.24
C TYR A 55 9.54 -16.92 1.47
N ARG A 56 10.65 -17.02 0.75
CA ARG A 56 11.67 -18.04 0.97
C ARG A 56 12.93 -17.40 1.54
N PRO A 57 13.60 -18.05 2.52
CA PRO A 57 14.91 -17.60 2.96
C PRO A 57 15.94 -17.87 1.87
N GLU A 58 16.85 -16.92 1.65
CA GLU A 58 18.02 -17.10 0.81
C GLU A 58 19.20 -16.32 1.40
N GLY A 59 20.18 -17.05 1.95
CA GLY A 59 21.22 -16.44 2.78
C GLY A 59 20.62 -15.76 4.01
N ASP A 60 20.97 -14.50 4.22
CA ASP A 60 20.45 -13.62 5.27
C ASP A 60 19.24 -12.77 4.81
N ALA A 61 18.66 -13.09 3.66
CA ALA A 61 17.57 -12.33 3.06
C ALA A 61 16.25 -13.11 3.00
N PHE A 62 15.15 -12.37 3.02
CA PHE A 62 13.83 -12.87 2.64
C PHE A 62 13.55 -12.52 1.18
N VAL A 63 13.26 -13.53 0.37
CA VAL A 63 13.05 -13.38 -1.07
C VAL A 63 11.59 -13.70 -1.42
N SER A 64 10.97 -12.86 -2.23
CA SER A 64 9.68 -13.10 -2.86
C SER A 64 9.82 -12.92 -4.38
N VAL A 65 9.30 -13.86 -5.15
CA VAL A 65 9.29 -13.80 -6.62
C VAL A 65 7.85 -13.58 -7.08
N ASN A 66 7.61 -12.51 -7.84
CA ASN A 66 6.30 -12.10 -8.34
C ASN A 66 5.25 -11.95 -7.22
N GLY A 67 5.70 -11.50 -6.05
CA GLY A 67 4.83 -11.21 -4.93
C GLY A 67 3.91 -10.02 -5.25
N LYS A 68 2.72 -10.03 -4.67
CA LYS A 68 1.68 -9.00 -4.91
C LYS A 68 1.37 -8.17 -3.68
N ASN A 69 1.99 -8.49 -2.55
CA ASN A 69 1.70 -7.77 -1.32
C ASN A 69 2.35 -6.40 -1.35
N ARG A 70 1.62 -5.40 -0.86
CA ARG A 70 2.09 -4.03 -0.75
C ARG A 70 2.35 -3.68 0.70
N PHE A 71 3.38 -2.88 0.94
CA PHE A 71 3.69 -2.27 2.24
C PHE A 71 3.91 -3.32 3.34
N THR A 72 4.70 -4.35 3.03
CA THR A 72 4.93 -5.51 3.90
C THR A 72 6.12 -5.38 4.84
N ARG A 73 7.01 -4.41 4.63
CA ARG A 73 8.17 -4.16 5.49
C ARG A 73 8.47 -2.66 5.61
N ALA A 74 8.40 -2.14 6.82
CA ALA A 74 8.78 -0.77 7.14
C ALA A 74 10.30 -0.61 7.21
N LEU A 75 10.81 0.46 6.63
CA LEU A 75 12.17 0.96 6.82
C LEU A 75 12.11 2.21 7.70
N TYR A 76 12.79 2.13 8.84
CA TYR A 76 12.94 3.23 9.78
C TYR A 76 14.31 3.86 9.61
N GLY A 77 14.35 5.19 9.49
CA GLY A 77 15.61 5.95 9.37
C GLY A 77 16.10 6.57 10.68
N GLY A 78 15.21 6.84 11.63
CA GLY A 78 15.54 7.54 12.88
C GLY A 78 14.42 7.44 13.91
N HIS A 79 14.48 8.30 14.93
CA HIS A 79 13.54 8.28 16.07
C HIS A 79 12.23 9.05 15.83
N THR A 80 11.90 9.37 14.58
CA THR A 80 10.63 10.00 14.22
C THR A 80 9.60 8.94 13.81
N PRO A 81 8.29 9.27 13.79
CA PRO A 81 7.25 8.35 13.28
C PRO A 81 7.34 8.07 11.77
N PHE A 82 8.21 8.80 11.06
CA PHE A 82 8.45 8.62 9.64
C PHE A 82 8.90 7.18 9.34
N ARG A 83 8.29 6.58 8.33
CA ARG A 83 8.70 5.29 7.79
C ARG A 83 8.43 5.18 6.29
N LEU A 84 9.29 4.41 5.63
CA LEU A 84 9.11 4.01 4.24
C LEU A 84 8.69 2.54 4.22
N GLU A 85 7.46 2.27 3.84
CA GLU A 85 6.95 0.91 3.68
C GLU A 85 7.31 0.37 2.29
N THR A 86 7.93 -0.80 2.25
CA THR A 86 8.34 -1.49 1.02
C THR A 86 7.37 -2.61 0.66
N SER A 87 7.25 -2.92 -0.63
CA SER A 87 6.33 -3.93 -1.16
C SER A 87 7.09 -5.11 -1.79
N ASP A 88 6.37 -6.10 -2.33
CA ASP A 88 6.98 -7.17 -3.14
C ASP A 88 7.19 -6.76 -4.62
N VAL A 89 6.67 -5.59 -4.98
CA VAL A 89 6.89 -4.85 -6.23
C VAL A 89 7.50 -3.48 -5.88
N PRO A 90 8.15 -2.75 -6.80
CA PRO A 90 8.79 -1.45 -6.52
C PRO A 90 7.75 -0.31 -6.38
N VAL A 91 6.89 -0.45 -5.38
CA VAL A 91 5.92 0.52 -4.90
C VAL A 91 6.13 0.69 -3.41
N PHE A 92 6.25 1.92 -2.97
CA PHE A 92 6.56 2.25 -1.60
C PHE A 92 5.47 3.14 -1.02
N ALA A 93 5.20 3.06 0.27
CA ALA A 93 4.36 4.04 0.95
C ALA A 93 5.19 4.85 1.93
N ILE A 94 4.92 6.15 1.99
CA ILE A 94 5.44 7.03 3.01
C ILE A 94 4.36 7.17 4.07
N TYR A 95 4.76 7.02 5.32
CA TYR A 95 3.96 7.44 6.46
C TYR A 95 4.74 8.43 7.29
N ASP A 96 4.11 9.56 7.60
CA ASP A 96 4.61 10.54 8.57
C ASP A 96 3.46 11.34 9.20
N ASN A 97 3.01 10.95 10.40
CA ASN A 97 2.10 11.72 11.26
C ASN A 97 1.05 12.60 10.54
N GLY A 98 0.25 12.00 9.64
CA GLY A 98 -0.82 12.68 8.90
C GLY A 98 -0.49 12.97 7.42
N MET A 99 0.76 12.83 7.01
CA MET A 99 1.19 12.77 5.61
C MET A 99 1.29 11.31 5.17
N GLN A 100 0.56 10.98 4.11
CA GLN A 100 0.48 9.65 3.54
C GLN A 100 0.51 9.72 2.02
N GLY A 101 1.19 8.77 1.38
CA GLY A 101 1.26 8.68 -0.08
C GLY A 101 2.06 7.47 -0.53
N ASN A 102 2.00 7.17 -1.82
CA ASN A 102 2.80 6.12 -2.42
C ASN A 102 3.80 6.68 -3.44
N ILE A 103 4.99 6.10 -3.47
CA ILE A 103 5.98 6.29 -4.52
C ILE A 103 5.90 5.07 -5.43
N SER A 104 5.77 5.31 -6.73
CA SER A 104 5.78 4.27 -7.77
C SER A 104 6.67 4.72 -8.92
N PHE A 105 7.35 3.77 -9.52
CA PHE A 105 8.30 4.02 -10.60
C PHE A 105 7.74 3.53 -11.94
N SER A 106 8.15 4.19 -13.01
CA SER A 106 7.83 3.81 -14.38
C SER A 106 9.00 4.17 -15.29
N LEU A 107 9.23 3.35 -16.32
CA LEU A 107 10.22 3.62 -17.34
C LEU A 107 9.55 4.21 -18.57
N GLN A 108 10.06 5.35 -19.04
CA GLN A 108 9.68 5.91 -20.32
C GLN A 108 10.70 5.50 -21.40
N LEU A 109 10.22 4.87 -22.47
CA LEU A 109 11.03 4.45 -23.60
C LEU A 109 11.19 5.58 -24.62
N ALA A 110 12.17 5.44 -25.50
CA ALA A 110 12.44 6.42 -26.56
C ALA A 110 11.26 6.60 -27.53
N ASP A 111 10.38 5.60 -27.67
CA ASP A 111 9.16 5.67 -28.48
C ASP A 111 7.97 6.30 -27.74
N GLY A 112 8.16 6.74 -26.49
CA GLY A 112 7.14 7.34 -25.64
C GLY A 112 6.33 6.34 -24.81
N THR A 113 6.55 5.02 -24.96
CA THR A 113 5.89 4.00 -24.14
C THR A 113 6.26 4.16 -22.67
N ILE A 114 5.26 4.10 -21.77
CA ILE A 114 5.46 4.11 -20.32
C ILE A 114 5.23 2.70 -19.79
N LEU A 115 6.23 2.14 -19.11
CA LEU A 115 6.18 0.82 -18.48
C LEU A 115 6.23 0.96 -16.95
N PRO A 116 5.09 0.81 -16.25
CA PRO A 116 5.05 0.81 -14.79
C PRO A 116 5.80 -0.39 -14.21
N PHE A 117 6.62 -0.15 -13.19
CA PHE A 117 7.41 -1.21 -12.59
C PHE A 117 6.62 -2.17 -11.71
N ASP A 118 5.36 -1.86 -11.38
CA ASP A 118 4.45 -2.77 -10.68
C ASP A 118 3.67 -3.70 -11.62
N GLN A 119 3.93 -3.62 -12.93
CA GLN A 119 3.30 -4.45 -13.97
C GLN A 119 4.30 -5.33 -14.72
N VAL A 120 5.55 -5.41 -14.27
CA VAL A 120 6.57 -6.27 -14.89
C VAL A 120 6.22 -7.75 -14.73
N ALA A 121 6.58 -8.56 -15.73
CA ALA A 121 6.31 -9.99 -15.74
C ALA A 121 7.12 -10.76 -14.68
N HIS A 122 8.34 -10.29 -14.41
CA HIS A 122 9.24 -10.87 -13.41
C HIS A 122 9.80 -9.80 -12.49
N CYS A 123 9.56 -9.97 -11.19
CA CYS A 123 10.09 -9.15 -10.09
C CYS A 123 10.53 -10.06 -8.94
N GLU A 124 11.82 -10.10 -8.66
CA GLU A 124 12.33 -10.65 -7.39
C GLU A 124 12.55 -9.50 -6.41
N ALA A 125 11.87 -9.56 -5.26
CA ALA A 125 12.06 -8.63 -4.16
C ALA A 125 12.86 -9.29 -3.05
N ARG A 126 13.96 -8.66 -2.65
CA ARG A 126 14.86 -9.13 -1.58
C ARG A 126 14.90 -8.15 -0.43
N TYR A 127 14.58 -8.61 0.77
CA TYR A 127 14.71 -7.83 2.00
C TYR A 127 15.89 -8.36 2.82
N GLN A 128 16.89 -7.51 3.04
CA GLN A 128 18.14 -7.85 3.73
C GLN A 128 18.61 -6.64 4.56
N GLY A 129 18.83 -6.81 5.87
CA GLY A 129 19.47 -5.80 6.71
C GLY A 129 18.83 -4.40 6.68
N GLY A 130 17.50 -4.28 6.60
CA GLY A 130 16.83 -2.98 6.51
C GLY A 130 16.90 -2.33 5.12
N LYS A 131 17.21 -3.11 4.08
CA LYS A 131 17.18 -2.70 2.68
C LYS A 131 16.22 -3.61 1.90
N ARG A 132 15.45 -3.01 1.00
CA ARG A 132 14.69 -3.75 -0.03
C ARG A 132 15.35 -3.48 -1.39
N SER A 133 15.64 -4.53 -2.14
CA SER A 133 16.14 -4.45 -3.52
C SER A 133 15.23 -5.24 -4.43
N TYR A 134 15.06 -4.77 -5.67
CA TYR A 134 14.26 -5.45 -6.68
C TYR A 134 15.12 -5.79 -7.90
N LEU A 135 14.99 -7.02 -8.38
CA LEU A 135 15.50 -7.43 -9.68
C LEU A 135 14.31 -7.60 -10.62
N LEU A 136 14.16 -6.70 -11.58
CA LEU A 136 13.12 -6.77 -12.59
C LEU A 136 13.71 -7.31 -13.89
N THR A 137 13.01 -8.21 -14.57
CA THR A 137 13.43 -8.75 -15.87
C THR A 137 12.34 -8.47 -16.91
N ASP A 138 12.75 -8.30 -18.17
CA ASP A 138 11.85 -8.00 -19.29
C ASP A 138 11.12 -6.65 -19.15
N CYS A 139 11.69 -5.72 -18.38
CA CYS A 139 11.17 -4.36 -18.20
C CYS A 139 11.28 -3.49 -19.46
N LEU A 140 11.86 -4.00 -20.55
CA LEU A 140 12.09 -3.28 -21.82
C LEU A 140 11.21 -3.78 -22.98
N GLY A 141 10.34 -4.76 -22.73
CA GLY A 141 9.41 -5.30 -23.72
C GLY A 141 10.08 -6.24 -24.74
N LYS A 142 9.29 -7.22 -25.20
CA LYS A 142 9.66 -8.34 -26.11
C LYS A 142 10.23 -7.96 -27.49
N GLY A 143 10.55 -6.70 -27.77
CA GLY A 143 11.04 -6.23 -29.06
C GLY A 143 12.46 -5.68 -29.09
N ARG A 144 13.12 -5.50 -27.94
CA ARG A 144 14.42 -4.78 -27.90
C ARG A 144 15.51 -5.42 -27.03
N SER A 145 15.17 -6.46 -26.28
CA SER A 145 16.09 -7.14 -25.39
C SER A 145 16.41 -8.52 -25.94
N THR A 146 17.39 -8.59 -26.86
CA THR A 146 18.08 -9.84 -27.18
C THR A 146 19.13 -10.21 -26.12
N ASP A 147 19.34 -9.35 -25.11
CA ASP A 147 20.23 -9.55 -23.97
C ASP A 147 19.44 -9.30 -22.69
N GLY A 148 19.16 -10.33 -21.91
CA GLY A 148 18.32 -10.33 -20.70
C GLY A 148 18.48 -9.09 -19.81
N SER A 149 17.72 -8.04 -20.14
CA SER A 149 17.93 -6.73 -19.55
C SER A 149 17.28 -6.71 -18.17
N SER A 150 18.12 -6.74 -17.14
CA SER A 150 17.70 -6.62 -15.76
C SER A 150 17.88 -5.19 -15.27
N CYS A 151 16.85 -4.62 -14.63
CA CYS A 151 17.01 -3.38 -13.87
C CYS A 151 16.95 -3.67 -12.37
N ILE A 152 17.80 -2.96 -11.62
CA ILE A 152 17.84 -3.01 -10.16
C ILE A 152 17.25 -1.71 -9.64
N VAL A 153 16.27 -1.85 -8.75
CA VAL A 153 15.63 -0.73 -8.03
C VAL A 153 15.89 -0.87 -6.53
#